data_AF-A0A4Y7QM93-F1
#
_entry.id   AF-A0A4Y7QM93-F1
#
_cell.length_a   1.000
_cell.length_b   1.000
_cell.length_c   1.000
_cell.angle_alpha   90.00
_cell.angle_beta   90.00
_cell.angle_gamma   90.00
#
_symmetry.space_group_name_H-M   'P 1'
#
loop_
_entity.id
_entity.type
_entity.pdbx_description
1 polymer ?
#
loop_
_entity_poly.entity_id
_entity_poly.type
_entity_poly.pdbx_seq_one_letter_code
_entity_poly.pdbx_strand_id
1 'polypeptide(L)'
;MSFGRPPTFSDFKPTPPDRGSFPLDHDGECKAQVMAYMNCLTRHTGDATPCRVEGKSYLECRMSKGLMERDDWSNLGMQNVPTSQNENDPATKP
;
A
#
# COMPACT_ATOMS: atom_id res chain seq x y z
N MET A 1 13.48 -21.32 -46.73
CA MET A 1 13.22 -20.46 -45.55
C MET A 1 13.26 -21.35 -44.32
N SER A 2 14.33 -21.26 -43.52
CA SER A 2 14.54 -22.06 -42.32
C SER A 2 14.51 -21.14 -41.11
N PHE A 3 13.38 -21.10 -40.40
CA PHE A 3 13.28 -20.41 -39.12
C PHE A 3 12.49 -21.26 -38.13
N GLY A 4 12.99 -22.47 -37.87
CA GLY A 4 12.54 -23.36 -36.80
C GLY A 4 13.36 -23.18 -35.52
N ARG A 5 13.24 -22.03 -34.84
CA ARG A 5 13.73 -21.89 -33.45
C ARG A 5 12.57 -22.22 -32.49
N PRO A 6 12.72 -23.21 -31.60
CA PRO A 6 11.67 -23.60 -30.67
C PRO A 6 11.43 -22.51 -29.60
N PRO A 7 10.22 -22.40 -29.04
CA PRO A 7 9.92 -21.44 -27.99
C PRO A 7 10.52 -21.95 -26.68
N THR A 8 11.72 -21.52 -26.35
CA THR A 8 12.16 -21.53 -24.96
C THR A 8 11.44 -20.37 -24.28
N PHE A 9 10.29 -20.65 -23.65
CA PHE A 9 9.67 -19.74 -22.70
C PHE A 9 10.63 -19.61 -21.51
N SER A 10 11.59 -18.69 -21.62
CA SER A 10 12.33 -18.22 -20.48
C SER A 10 11.32 -17.52 -19.58
N ASP A 11 10.95 -18.16 -18.48
CA ASP A 11 10.25 -17.55 -17.35
C ASP A 11 10.92 -16.20 -17.06
N PHE A 12 10.29 -15.12 -17.52
CA PHE A 12 10.78 -13.77 -17.28
C PHE A 12 10.43 -13.45 -15.83
N LYS A 13 11.24 -13.97 -14.91
CA LYS A 13 11.25 -13.56 -13.51
C LYS A 13 12.11 -12.30 -13.44
N PRO A 14 11.52 -11.10 -13.45
CA PRO A 14 12.30 -9.89 -13.27
C PRO A 14 13.03 -9.98 -11.92
N THR A 15 14.35 -9.95 -11.97
CA THR A 15 15.18 -9.73 -10.78
C THR A 15 15.07 -8.24 -10.42
N PRO A 16 14.74 -7.88 -9.17
CA PRO A 16 14.91 -6.49 -8.72
C PRO A 16 16.38 -6.07 -8.96
N PRO A 17 16.68 -4.88 -9.53
CA PRO A 17 15.92 -3.63 -9.56
C PRO A 17 15.39 -3.23 -10.95
N ASP A 18 15.25 -4.15 -11.91
CA ASP A 18 14.86 -3.82 -13.30
C ASP A 18 13.48 -3.16 -13.45
N ARG A 19 12.65 -3.15 -12.38
CA ARG A 19 11.38 -2.41 -12.34
C ARG A 19 11.36 -1.21 -11.39
N GLY A 20 12.51 -0.85 -10.80
CA GLY A 20 12.62 0.19 -9.79
C GLY A 20 11.85 -0.18 -8.52
N SER A 21 12.55 -0.51 -7.44
CA SER A 21 11.96 -0.29 -6.12
C SER A 21 11.70 1.20 -6.03
N PHE A 22 10.44 1.63 -6.12
CA PHE A 22 10.12 3.04 -6.03
C PHE A 22 10.81 3.58 -4.76
N PRO A 23 11.54 4.70 -4.81
CA PRO A 23 12.17 5.29 -3.64
C PRO A 23 11.23 5.56 -2.44
N LEU A 24 9.92 5.34 -2.59
CA LEU A 24 8.88 5.36 -1.55
C LEU A 24 8.94 4.15 -0.60
N ASP A 25 9.61 3.06 -0.96
CA ASP A 25 9.78 1.86 -0.13
C ASP A 25 11.17 1.80 0.52
N HIS A 26 11.78 2.96 0.81
CA HIS A 26 13.21 3.04 1.15
C HIS A 26 13.60 2.22 2.39
N ASP A 27 12.72 2.08 3.40
CA ASP A 27 13.04 1.38 4.65
C ASP A 27 11.88 0.57 5.27
N GLY A 28 10.74 0.46 4.57
CA GLY A 28 9.57 -0.26 5.09
C GLY A 28 8.99 0.33 6.38
N GLU A 29 8.98 1.65 6.54
CA GLU A 29 8.55 2.33 7.77
C GLU A 29 7.12 1.97 8.22
N CYS A 30 6.22 1.71 7.27
CA CYS A 30 4.82 1.34 7.52
C CYS A 30 4.55 -0.16 7.33
N LYS A 31 5.58 -1.01 7.49
CA LYS A 31 5.48 -2.45 7.23
C LYS A 31 4.50 -3.16 8.17
N ALA A 32 4.38 -2.73 9.42
CA ALA A 32 3.44 -3.35 10.36
C ALA A 32 1.97 -3.16 9.90
N GLN A 33 1.62 -1.93 9.49
CA GLN A 33 0.29 -1.55 9.04
C GLN A 33 -0.05 -2.18 7.69
N VAL A 34 0.90 -2.21 6.75
CA VAL A 34 0.67 -2.89 5.45
C VAL A 34 0.49 -4.38 5.65
N MET A 35 1.24 -5.03 6.55
CA MET A 35 1.04 -6.45 6.83
C MET A 35 -0.33 -6.72 7.45
N ALA A 36 -0.81 -5.87 8.36
CA ALA A 36 -2.16 -5.98 8.91
C ALA A 36 -3.24 -5.86 7.82
N TYR A 37 -3.11 -4.86 6.94
CA TYR A 37 -4.00 -4.66 5.81
C TYR A 37 -3.99 -5.85 4.82
N MET A 38 -2.80 -6.33 4.44
CA MET A 38 -2.66 -7.48 3.55
C MET A 38 -3.18 -8.77 4.19
N ASN A 39 -3.01 -8.94 5.50
CA ASN A 39 -3.57 -10.08 6.21
C ASN A 39 -5.10 -10.04 6.19
N CYS A 40 -5.70 -8.86 6.38
CA CYS A 40 -7.14 -8.66 6.25
C CYS A 40 -7.62 -9.00 4.83
N LEU A 41 -6.99 -8.45 3.79
CA LEU A 41 -7.34 -8.75 2.40
C LEU A 41 -7.27 -10.25 2.10
N THR A 42 -6.24 -10.93 2.61
CA THR A 42 -6.08 -12.37 2.42
C THR A 42 -7.22 -13.15 3.09
N ARG A 43 -7.69 -12.73 4.28
CA ARG A 43 -8.84 -13.35 4.97
C ARG A 43 -10.17 -13.12 4.24
N HIS A 44 -10.31 -11.98 3.58
CA HIS A 44 -11.52 -11.56 2.88
C HIS A 44 -11.41 -11.74 1.36
N THR A 45 -10.56 -12.66 0.88
CA THR A 45 -10.44 -13.01 -0.54
C THR A 45 -10.21 -11.82 -1.48
N GLY A 46 -9.53 -10.78 -0.99
CA GLY A 46 -9.22 -9.56 -1.74
C GLY A 46 -10.24 -8.43 -1.58
N ASP A 47 -11.29 -8.60 -0.77
CA ASP A 47 -12.27 -7.54 -0.53
C ASP A 47 -11.71 -6.45 0.41
N ALA A 48 -11.58 -5.24 -0.11
CA ALA A 48 -11.06 -4.09 0.64
C ALA A 48 -12.10 -3.44 1.57
N THR A 49 -13.40 -3.67 1.34
CA THR A 49 -14.49 -3.10 2.15
C THR A 49 -14.42 -3.45 3.64
N PRO A 50 -14.22 -4.71 4.05
CA PRO A 50 -14.03 -5.05 5.47
C PRO A 50 -12.69 -4.53 6.03
N CYS A 51 -11.69 -4.32 5.17
CA CYS A 51 -10.32 -3.95 5.56
C CYS A 51 -10.05 -2.44 5.56
N ARG A 52 -11.13 -1.63 5.58
CA ARG A 52 -11.01 -0.17 5.53
C ARG A 52 -10.34 0.41 6.76
N VAL A 53 -10.44 -0.24 7.92
CA VAL A 53 -9.82 0.21 9.18
C VAL A 53 -8.29 0.10 9.09
N GLU A 54 -7.81 -1.05 8.65
CA GLU A 54 -6.39 -1.35 8.45
C GLU A 54 -5.80 -0.51 7.31
N GLY A 55 -6.58 -0.34 6.23
CA GLY A 55 -6.22 0.52 5.11
C GLY A 55 -6.04 1.98 5.51
N LYS A 56 -6.91 2.50 6.38
CA LYS A 56 -6.80 3.86 6.94
C LYS A 56 -5.51 4.04 7.73
N SER A 57 -5.22 3.12 8.64
CA SER A 57 -3.98 3.16 9.45
C SER A 57 -2.72 3.09 8.59
N TYR A 58 -2.75 2.30 7.51
CA TYR A 58 -1.64 2.22 6.57
C TYR A 58 -1.41 3.55 5.84
N LEU A 59 -2.47 4.18 5.34
CA LEU A 59 -2.36 5.45 4.64
C LEU A 59 -1.97 6.60 5.57
N GLU A 60 -2.48 6.60 6.80
CA GLU A 60 -2.07 7.53 7.85
C GLU A 60 -0.57 7.46 8.15
N CYS A 61 -0.03 6.26 8.27
CA CYS A 61 1.41 6.06 8.46
C CYS A 61 2.20 6.66 7.29
N ARG A 62 1.75 6.48 6.05
CA ARG A 62 2.44 7.04 4.88
C ARG A 62 2.39 8.57 4.84
N MET A 63 1.25 9.17 5.15
CA MET A 63 1.09 10.63 5.20
C MET A 63 1.91 11.26 6.33
N SER A 64 1.91 10.65 7.52
CA SER A 64 2.68 11.16 8.68
C SER A 64 4.19 11.09 8.47
N LYS A 65 4.67 10.11 7.71
CA LYS A 65 6.10 9.93 7.38
C LYS A 65 6.54 10.66 6.11
N GLY A 66 5.65 11.40 5.45
CA GLY A 66 5.97 12.07 4.19
C GLY A 66 6.24 11.11 3.03
N LEU A 67 5.83 9.84 3.15
CA LEU A 67 5.87 8.85 2.07
C LEU A 67 4.71 9.03 1.09
N MET A 68 3.73 9.87 1.43
CA MET A 68 2.59 10.22 0.61
C MET A 68 2.19 11.66 0.93
N GLU A 69 1.70 12.39 -0.07
CA GLU A 69 1.11 13.71 0.15
C GLU A 69 -0.13 13.58 1.04
N ARG A 70 -0.29 14.50 1.99
CA ARG A 70 -1.43 14.47 2.90
C ARG A 70 -2.69 14.87 2.13
N ASP A 71 -3.68 14.00 2.11
CA ASP A 71 -4.96 14.21 1.44
C ASP A 71 -6.11 13.92 2.42
N ASP A 72 -7.29 14.46 2.12
CA ASP A 72 -8.47 14.30 2.95
C ASP A 72 -9.03 12.88 2.84
N TRP A 73 -9.53 12.37 3.97
CA TRP A 73 -10.18 11.06 4.03
C TRP A 73 -11.40 10.95 3.10
N SER A 74 -12.02 12.07 2.72
CA SER A 74 -13.08 12.19 1.70
C SER A 74 -12.60 11.77 0.31
N ASN A 75 -11.48 12.31 -0.13
CA ASN A 75 -10.90 12.04 -1.45
C ASN A 75 -10.41 10.58 -1.55
N LEU A 76 -9.92 10.04 -0.44
CA LEU A 76 -9.42 8.68 -0.35
C LEU A 76 -10.49 7.61 -0.09
N GLY A 77 -11.78 7.97 -0.08
CA GLY A 77 -12.86 6.98 0.07
C GLY A 77 -13.03 6.37 1.48
N MET A 78 -12.48 7.00 2.53
CA MET A 78 -12.43 6.50 3.92
C MET A 78 -13.32 7.26 4.92
N GLN A 79 -14.38 7.93 4.47
CA GLN A 79 -15.24 8.77 5.33
C GLN A 79 -15.97 8.01 6.44
N ASN A 80 -16.31 6.74 6.20
CA ASN A 80 -17.17 5.94 7.08
C ASN A 80 -16.37 4.98 7.98
N VAL A 81 -15.08 5.22 8.17
CA VAL A 81 -14.20 4.32 8.92
C VAL A 81 -14.05 4.84 10.35
N PRO A 82 -14.53 4.10 11.37
CA PRO A 82 -14.35 4.51 12.76
C PRO A 82 -12.86 4.54 13.10
N THR A 83 -12.37 5.70 13.53
CA THR A 83 -10.99 5.88 14.00
C THR A 83 -10.82 5.13 15.30
N SER A 84 -10.03 4.05 15.29
CA SER A 84 -9.52 3.47 16.52
C SER A 84 -8.39 4.39 17.01
N GLN A 85 -8.75 5.22 17.98
CA GLN A 85 -7.98 6.35 18.49
C GLN A 85 -6.53 5.99 18.84
N ASN A 86 -5.58 6.62 18.15
CA ASN A 86 -4.41 7.21 18.78
C ASN A 86 -4.36 8.66 18.32
N GLU A 87 -5.16 9.48 19.01
CA GLU A 87 -5.24 10.91 18.85
C GLU A 87 -3.87 11.55 19.16
N ASN A 88 -3.14 11.91 18.12
CA ASN A 88 -2.12 12.95 18.16
C ASN A 88 -2.11 13.66 16.79
N ASP A 89 -3.26 14.24 16.42
CA ASP A 89 -3.29 15.23 15.35
C ASP A 89 -3.52 16.60 16.01
N PRO A 90 -2.46 17.38 16.30
CA PRO A 90 -2.60 18.78 16.66
C PRO A 90 -2.90 19.57 15.39
N ALA A 91 -4.10 19.39 14.84
CA ALA A 91 -4.70 20.36 13.93
C ALA A 91 -5.19 21.55 14.76
N THR A 92 -4.24 22.30 15.34
CA THR A 92 -4.47 23.63 15.90
C THR A 92 -3.67 24.65 15.11
N LYS A 93 -4.39 25.29 14.18
CA LYS A 93 -4.50 26.77 14.04
C LYS A 93 -3.38 27.51 13.28
N PRO A 94 -3.61 28.73 12.71
CA PRO A 94 -4.82 29.55 12.58
C PRO A 94 -5.46 29.61 11.20
#